data_AF-A0A961PEB2-F1
#
_entry.id   AF-A0A961PEB2-F1
#
_cell.length_a   1.000
_cell.length_b   1.000
_cell.length_c   1.000
_cell.angle_alpha   90.00
_cell.angle_beta   90.00
_cell.angle_gamma   90.00
#
_symmetry.space_group_name_H-M   'P 1'
#
loop_
_entity.id
_entity.type
_entity.pdbx_description
1 polymer ?
#
loop_
_entity_poly.entity_id
_entity_poly.type
_entity_poly.pdbx_seq_one_letter_code
_entity_poly.pdbx_strand_id
1 'polypeptide(L)'
;MTRFRIAAGLAIGLLLAPLPAAAKSPFGYNWNAIGEEFCRLTRANDMAGIATLLSPQLVALLRQAAARGGLPEAQTLFQTYVNVVPECTVSTRNAALVEIRRGGPGGTPAWVDYLVITPEPDGTSRIDDVLFATRKSDTLRARLAVYAGQG
;
A
#
# COMPACT_ATOMS: atom_id res chain seq x y z
N MET A 1 -42.67 20.11 -50.25
CA MET A 1 -42.06 18.76 -50.26
C MET A 1 -40.56 18.95 -50.47
N THR A 2 -39.59 18.53 -49.68
CA THR A 2 -39.50 17.87 -48.37
C THR A 2 -38.09 18.21 -47.88
N ARG A 3 -37.95 18.59 -46.61
CA ARG A 3 -36.71 19.09 -46.00
C ARG A 3 -35.68 17.96 -45.87
N PHE A 4 -34.47 18.15 -46.40
CA PHE A 4 -33.32 17.29 -46.09
C PHE A 4 -32.88 17.55 -44.64
N ARG A 5 -33.03 16.54 -43.78
CA ARG A 5 -32.51 16.56 -42.40
C ARG A 5 -31.05 16.14 -42.43
N ILE A 6 -30.18 17.08 -42.07
CA ILE A 6 -28.77 16.83 -41.76
C ILE A 6 -28.74 16.04 -40.45
N ALA A 7 -28.32 14.78 -40.51
CA ALA A 7 -28.02 13.99 -39.31
C ALA A 7 -26.68 14.47 -38.74
N ALA A 8 -26.73 15.26 -37.68
CA ALA A 8 -25.56 15.61 -36.88
C ALA A 8 -25.08 14.35 -36.13
N GLY A 9 -23.99 13.76 -36.62
CA GLY A 9 -23.27 12.71 -35.89
C GLY A 9 -22.60 13.31 -34.66
N LEU A 10 -23.06 12.90 -33.48
CA LEU A 10 -22.43 13.22 -32.21
C LEU A 10 -21.14 12.41 -32.10
N ALA A 11 -20.02 12.96 -32.56
CA ALA A 11 -18.70 12.40 -32.28
C ALA A 11 -18.38 12.61 -30.79
N ILE A 12 -18.60 11.57 -29.99
CA ILE A 12 -18.12 11.51 -28.61
C ILE A 12 -16.60 11.40 -28.67
N GLY A 13 -15.93 12.56 -28.68
CA GLY A 13 -14.51 12.63 -28.40
C GLY A 13 -14.27 12.18 -26.97
N LEU A 14 -13.77 10.96 -26.78
CA LEU A 14 -13.14 10.55 -25.54
C LEU A 14 -11.98 11.52 -25.29
N LEU A 15 -12.19 12.48 -24.40
CA LEU A 15 -11.14 13.22 -23.73
C LEU A 15 -10.33 12.21 -22.90
N LEU A 16 -9.31 11.63 -23.52
CA LEU A 16 -8.15 11.06 -22.83
C LEU A 16 -7.46 12.22 -22.12
N ALA A 17 -7.97 12.62 -20.96
CA ALA A 17 -7.21 13.45 -20.05
C ALA A 17 -5.90 12.69 -19.77
N PRO A 18 -4.72 13.30 -19.97
CA PRO A 18 -3.47 12.66 -19.58
C PRO A 18 -3.58 12.36 -18.09
N LEU A 19 -3.52 11.06 -17.75
CA LEU A 19 -3.37 10.64 -16.37
C LEU A 19 -2.16 11.40 -15.82
N PRO A 20 -2.27 12.04 -14.64
CA PRO A 20 -1.12 12.71 -14.05
C PRO A 20 0.01 11.70 -14.00
N ALA A 21 1.17 12.09 -14.54
CA ALA A 21 2.38 11.30 -14.42
C ALA A 21 2.52 10.94 -12.94
N ALA A 22 2.57 9.63 -12.65
CA ALA A 22 2.72 9.16 -11.29
C ALA A 22 3.94 9.88 -10.69
N ALA A 23 3.69 10.63 -9.63
CA ALA A 23 4.72 11.45 -9.01
C ALA A 23 5.87 10.52 -8.62
N LYS A 24 7.09 10.86 -9.06
CA LYS A 24 8.30 10.18 -8.60
C LYS A 24 8.19 10.02 -7.08
N SER A 25 8.36 8.79 -6.57
CA SER A 25 8.44 8.54 -5.14
C SER A 25 9.43 9.56 -4.61
N PRO A 26 9.05 10.38 -3.62
CA PRO A 26 9.95 11.38 -3.09
C PRO A 26 11.22 10.74 -2.51
N PHE A 27 11.25 9.41 -2.35
CA PHE A 27 12.30 8.66 -1.67
C PHE A 27 13.39 8.08 -2.59
N GLY A 28 13.26 8.11 -3.93
CA GLY A 28 14.28 7.51 -4.83
C GLY A 28 14.66 6.07 -4.43
N TYR A 29 15.97 5.74 -4.41
CA TYR A 29 16.51 4.45 -3.92
C TYR A 29 16.72 4.40 -2.37
N ASN A 30 16.13 5.32 -1.60
CA ASN A 30 16.28 5.35 -0.14
C ASN A 30 15.22 4.48 0.55
N TRP A 31 15.52 3.20 0.69
CA TRP A 31 14.63 2.19 1.26
C TRP A 31 14.33 2.42 2.75
N ASN A 32 15.28 2.97 3.51
CA ASN A 32 15.04 3.36 4.91
C ASN A 32 13.99 4.45 5.00
N ALA A 33 14.04 5.48 4.13
CA ALA A 33 13.06 6.55 4.15
C ALA A 33 11.63 6.06 3.87
N ILE A 34 11.46 5.09 2.97
CA ILE A 34 10.16 4.42 2.74
C ILE A 34 9.68 3.71 4.01
N GLY A 35 10.55 2.94 4.66
CA GLY A 35 10.21 2.24 5.91
C GLY A 35 9.91 3.20 7.07
N GLU A 36 10.65 4.31 7.19
CA GLU A 36 10.47 5.30 8.25
C GLU A 36 9.14 6.03 8.09
N GLU A 37 8.81 6.41 6.85
CA GLU A 37 7.53 7.04 6.55
C GLU A 37 6.37 6.06 6.76
N PHE A 38 6.54 4.81 6.37
CA PHE A 38 5.57 3.74 6.67
C PHE A 38 5.36 3.58 8.19
N CYS A 39 6.42 3.57 8.99
CA CYS A 39 6.35 3.54 10.46
C CYS A 39 5.65 4.78 11.03
N ARG A 40 5.91 5.98 10.48
CA ARG A 40 5.26 7.22 10.91
C ARG A 40 3.75 7.16 10.63
N LEU A 41 3.37 6.80 9.41
CA LEU A 41 1.98 6.78 8.97
C LEU A 41 1.16 5.67 9.63
N THR A 42 1.73 4.47 9.80
CA THR A 42 1.08 3.37 10.52
C THR A 42 0.80 3.75 11.98
N ARG A 43 1.76 4.37 12.68
CA ARG A 43 1.56 4.88 14.04
C ARG A 43 0.54 6.02 14.11
N ALA A 44 0.46 6.85 13.08
CA ALA A 44 -0.54 7.91 12.99
C ALA A 44 -1.93 7.42 12.56
N ASN A 45 -2.11 6.12 12.27
CA ASN A 45 -3.32 5.54 11.67
C ASN A 45 -3.74 6.22 10.36
N ASP A 46 -2.78 6.74 9.57
CA ASP A 46 -3.04 7.48 8.34
C ASP A 46 -3.06 6.54 7.13
N MET A 47 -4.20 5.89 6.91
CA MET A 47 -4.40 4.99 5.76
C MET A 47 -4.24 5.68 4.41
N ALA A 48 -4.63 6.94 4.30
CA ALA A 48 -4.55 7.69 3.05
C ALA A 48 -3.09 7.97 2.68
N GLY A 49 -2.29 8.40 3.66
CA GLY A 49 -0.85 8.55 3.49
C GLY A 49 -0.17 7.21 3.19
N ILE A 50 -0.51 6.12 3.90
CA ILE A 50 0.06 4.79 3.64
C ILE A 50 -0.18 4.37 2.19
N ALA A 51 -1.40 4.59 1.66
CA ALA A 51 -1.73 4.23 0.29
C ALA A 51 -0.82 4.90 -0.76
N THR A 52 -0.18 6.02 -0.44
CA THR A 52 0.81 6.66 -1.33
C THR A 52 2.15 5.91 -1.39
N LEU A 53 2.44 5.07 -0.38
CA LEU A 53 3.66 4.24 -0.34
C LEU A 53 3.48 2.88 -1.00
N LEU A 54 2.24 2.43 -1.19
CA LEU A 54 1.92 1.09 -1.67
C LEU A 54 1.94 1.02 -3.20
N SER A 55 2.17 -0.17 -3.75
CA SER A 55 2.02 -0.41 -5.19
C SER A 55 0.55 -0.24 -5.61
N PRO A 56 0.27 0.15 -6.87
CA PRO A 56 -1.11 0.30 -7.35
C PRO A 56 -1.95 -0.97 -7.15
N GLN A 57 -1.32 -2.14 -7.30
CA GLN A 57 -1.99 -3.43 -7.11
C GLN A 57 -2.37 -3.66 -5.65
N LEU A 58 -1.45 -3.38 -4.71
CA LEU A 58 -1.72 -3.53 -3.29
C LEU A 58 -2.80 -2.53 -2.81
N VAL A 59 -2.80 -1.29 -3.34
CA VAL A 59 -3.89 -0.31 -3.10
C VAL A 59 -5.23 -0.85 -3.59
N ALA A 60 -5.27 -1.49 -4.77
CA ALA A 60 -6.51 -2.05 -5.30
C ALA A 60 -7.07 -3.17 -4.40
N LEU A 61 -6.20 -4.08 -3.92
CA LEU A 61 -6.58 -5.13 -2.97
C LEU A 61 -7.10 -4.55 -1.65
N LEU A 62 -6.44 -3.50 -1.15
CA LEU A 62 -6.84 -2.81 0.08
C LEU A 62 -8.24 -2.20 -0.07
N ARG A 63 -8.50 -1.50 -1.18
CA ARG A 63 -9.82 -0.93 -1.49
C ARG A 63 -10.90 -2.00 -1.61
N GLN A 64 -10.58 -3.11 -2.27
CA GLN A 64 -11.51 -4.24 -2.42
C GLN A 64 -11.88 -4.84 -1.06
N ALA A 65 -10.90 -5.10 -0.21
CA ALA A 65 -11.13 -5.63 1.13
C ALA A 65 -11.94 -4.65 2.00
N ALA A 66 -11.58 -3.36 1.97
CA ALA A 66 -12.30 -2.31 2.69
C ALA A 66 -13.78 -2.21 2.30
N ALA A 67 -14.11 -2.37 1.02
CA ALA A 67 -15.47 -2.28 0.52
C ALA A 67 -16.39 -3.42 1.00
N ARG A 68 -15.84 -4.58 1.41
CA ARG A 68 -16.63 -5.76 1.78
C ARG A 68 -16.98 -5.84 3.27
N GLY A 69 -16.04 -5.49 4.15
CA GLY A 69 -16.22 -5.71 5.59
C GLY A 69 -15.52 -4.67 6.47
N GLY A 70 -15.03 -3.58 5.88
CA GLY A 70 -14.08 -2.69 6.53
C GLY A 70 -12.71 -3.35 6.72
N LEU A 71 -11.75 -2.55 7.16
CA LEU A 71 -10.42 -3.02 7.54
C LEU A 71 -10.15 -2.61 8.99
N PRO A 72 -9.32 -3.37 9.70
CA PRO A 72 -8.72 -2.89 10.94
C PRO A 72 -7.95 -1.58 10.71
N GLU A 73 -7.72 -0.85 11.79
CA GLU A 73 -6.84 0.32 11.79
C GLU A 73 -5.43 -0.03 11.30
N ALA A 74 -4.72 0.94 10.73
CA ALA A 74 -3.38 0.73 10.15
C ALA A 74 -2.39 0.12 11.16
N GLN A 75 -2.53 0.52 12.42
CA GLN A 75 -1.73 0.03 13.56
C GLN A 75 -1.89 -1.47 13.81
N THR A 76 -2.88 -2.12 13.22
CA THR A 76 -3.14 -3.57 13.38
C THR A 76 -3.12 -4.30 12.03
N LEU A 77 -3.61 -3.66 10.96
CA LEU A 77 -3.64 -4.21 9.61
C LEU A 77 -2.23 -4.52 9.08
N PHE A 78 -1.25 -3.66 9.38
CA PHE A 78 0.11 -3.72 8.83
C PHE A 78 1.15 -4.34 9.77
N GLN A 79 0.70 -5.09 10.78
CA GLN A 79 1.61 -5.75 11.71
C GLN A 79 1.18 -7.17 12.05
N THR A 80 2.13 -7.96 12.56
CA THR A 80 1.88 -9.34 12.97
C THR A 80 0.75 -9.48 13.99
N TYR A 81 0.80 -8.72 15.08
CA TYR A 81 -0.14 -8.87 16.20
C TYR A 81 -1.30 -7.88 16.13
N VAL A 82 -2.40 -8.19 16.81
CA VAL A 82 -3.58 -7.32 16.88
C VAL A 82 -3.47 -6.22 17.95
N ASN A 83 -2.50 -6.32 18.86
CA ASN A 83 -2.26 -5.29 19.88
C ASN A 83 -1.36 -4.20 19.32
N VAL A 84 -1.81 -2.94 19.42
CA VAL A 84 -1.02 -1.78 19.01
C VAL A 84 0.29 -1.72 19.79
N VAL A 85 1.40 -1.51 19.08
CA VAL A 85 2.72 -1.31 19.68
C VAL A 85 3.36 0.01 19.23
N PRO A 86 3.99 0.77 20.15
CA PRO A 86 4.48 2.12 19.85
C PRO A 86 5.83 2.13 19.13
N GLU A 87 6.67 1.10 19.29
CA GLU A 87 7.97 1.05 18.63
C GLU A 87 7.85 0.52 17.20
N CYS A 88 8.47 1.24 16.26
CA CYS A 88 8.60 0.87 14.86
C CYS A 88 9.95 1.41 14.38
N THR A 89 10.92 0.51 14.22
CA THR A 89 12.30 0.85 13.81
C THR A 89 12.65 0.13 12.53
N VAL A 90 13.42 0.80 11.68
CA VAL A 90 13.62 0.42 10.28
C VAL A 90 15.06 0.02 10.04
N SER A 91 15.27 -1.03 9.27
CA SER A 91 16.59 -1.38 8.75
C SER A 91 16.49 -1.95 7.34
N THR A 92 17.14 -1.32 6.37
CA THR A 92 17.25 -1.87 5.02
C THR A 92 18.09 -3.15 5.04
N ARG A 93 17.56 -4.25 4.51
CA ARG A 93 18.33 -5.49 4.30
C ARG A 93 18.96 -5.53 2.93
N ASN A 94 18.17 -5.21 1.91
CA ASN A 94 18.59 -5.11 0.51
C ASN A 94 17.59 -4.26 -0.28
N ALA A 95 17.76 -4.18 -1.59
CA ALA A 95 16.91 -3.36 -2.45
C ALA A 95 15.44 -3.84 -2.57
N ALA A 96 15.13 -5.06 -2.14
CA ALA A 96 13.79 -5.63 -2.17
C ALA A 96 13.15 -5.78 -0.78
N LEU A 97 13.93 -5.68 0.30
CA LEU A 97 13.45 -5.95 1.66
C LEU A 97 13.90 -4.87 2.65
N VAL A 98 12.91 -4.30 3.33
CA VAL A 98 13.10 -3.41 4.48
C VAL A 98 12.55 -4.09 5.72
N GLU A 99 13.36 -4.22 6.75
CA GLU A 99 12.92 -4.72 8.05
C GLU A 99 12.23 -3.65 8.87
N ILE A 100 11.12 -4.06 9.46
CA ILE A 100 10.33 -3.28 10.42
C ILE A 100 10.34 -4.06 11.73
N ARG A 101 11.25 -3.68 12.63
CA ARG A 101 11.23 -4.19 13.99
C ARG A 101 10.17 -3.43 14.78
N ARG A 102 9.22 -4.18 15.34
CA ARG A 102 8.15 -3.66 16.19
C ARG A 102 8.32 -4.17 17.61
N GLY A 103 7.84 -3.41 18.59
CA GLY A 103 7.79 -3.88 19.96
C GLY A 103 7.16 -2.91 20.96
N GLY A 104 6.95 -3.41 22.18
CA GLY A 104 6.54 -2.59 23.31
C GLY A 104 7.66 -1.67 23.81
N PRO A 105 7.36 -0.68 24.67
CA PRO A 105 8.37 0.21 25.24
C PRO A 105 9.55 -0.56 25.86
N GLY A 106 10.77 -0.19 25.50
CA GLY A 106 11.97 -0.91 25.93
C GLY A 106 12.27 -2.16 25.09
N GLY A 107 11.64 -2.30 23.91
CA GLY A 107 11.93 -3.35 22.95
C GLY A 107 11.38 -4.74 23.29
N THR A 108 10.36 -4.86 24.16
CA THR A 108 9.77 -6.16 24.54
C THR A 108 8.23 -6.15 24.55
N PRO A 109 7.57 -7.22 24.07
CA PRO A 109 8.08 -8.21 23.12
C PRO A 109 8.43 -7.54 21.78
N ALA A 110 9.45 -8.03 21.07
CA ALA A 110 9.84 -7.52 19.75
C ALA A 110 9.75 -8.60 18.66
N TRP A 111 9.29 -8.20 17.49
CA TRP A 111 9.25 -9.03 16.29
C TRP A 111 9.67 -8.22 15.06
N VAL A 112 9.87 -8.90 13.94
CA VAL A 112 10.32 -8.28 12.69
C VAL A 112 9.34 -8.64 11.58
N ASP A 113 8.67 -7.61 11.07
CA ASP A 113 7.93 -7.66 9.81
C ASP A 113 8.85 -7.19 8.67
N TYR A 114 8.57 -7.56 7.43
CA TYR A 114 9.34 -7.11 6.26
C TYR A 114 8.43 -6.38 5.28
N LEU A 115 8.87 -5.23 4.77
CA LEU A 115 8.27 -4.61 3.59
C LEU A 115 8.95 -5.17 2.35
N VAL A 116 8.15 -5.66 1.41
CA VAL A 116 8.61 -6.04 0.08
C VAL A 116 8.56 -4.79 -0.79
N ILE A 117 9.72 -4.36 -1.29
CA ILE A 117 9.86 -3.18 -2.12
C ILE A 117 10.02 -3.60 -3.58
N THR A 118 9.22 -3.01 -4.46
CA THR A 118 9.31 -3.24 -5.91
C THR A 118 9.52 -1.92 -6.65
N PRO A 119 10.34 -1.91 -7.72
CA PRO A 119 10.39 -0.79 -8.64
C PRO A 119 9.09 -0.71 -9.44
N GLU A 120 8.65 0.50 -9.74
CA GLU A 120 7.47 0.79 -10.56
C GLU A 120 7.87 1.37 -11.93
N PRO A 121 7.02 1.25 -12.98
CA PRO A 121 7.32 1.75 -14.32
C PRO A 121 7.58 3.27 -14.40
N ASP A 122 7.10 4.03 -13.41
CA ASP A 122 7.32 5.48 -13.27
C ASP A 122 8.71 5.83 -12.69
N GLY A 123 9.57 4.82 -12.49
CA GLY A 123 10.91 4.96 -11.93
C GLY A 123 10.91 5.10 -10.42
N THR A 124 9.80 4.77 -9.76
CA THR A 124 9.64 4.85 -8.32
C THR A 124 9.81 3.51 -7.66
N SER A 125 9.71 3.46 -6.34
CA SER A 125 9.62 2.19 -5.62
C SER A 125 8.55 2.27 -4.56
N ARG A 126 7.83 1.18 -4.43
CA ARG A 126 6.63 1.08 -3.60
C ARG A 126 6.66 -0.21 -2.79
N ILE A 127 5.88 -0.22 -1.73
CA ILE A 127 5.64 -1.41 -0.91
C ILE A 127 4.62 -2.27 -1.65
N ASP A 128 5.02 -3.47 -2.04
CA ASP A 128 4.16 -4.40 -2.78
C ASP A 128 3.53 -5.47 -1.88
N ASP A 129 4.16 -5.76 -0.74
CA ASP A 129 3.59 -6.63 0.29
C ASP A 129 4.24 -6.35 1.66
N VAL A 130 3.64 -6.91 2.70
CA VAL A 130 4.24 -7.01 4.04
C VAL A 130 4.30 -8.47 4.44
N LEU A 131 5.47 -8.95 4.83
CA LEU A 131 5.66 -10.30 5.37
C LEU A 131 5.61 -10.22 6.90
N PHE A 132 4.66 -10.93 7.51
CA PHE A 132 4.48 -10.93 8.96
C PHE A 132 5.36 -11.99 9.63
N ALA A 133 5.77 -11.71 10.87
CA ALA A 133 6.68 -12.53 11.66
C ALA A 133 6.11 -13.91 12.08
N THR A 134 4.80 -14.13 12.01
CA THR A 134 4.15 -15.37 12.46
C THR A 134 4.48 -16.57 11.59
N ARG A 135 4.34 -16.45 10.26
CA ARG A 135 4.62 -17.51 9.28
C ARG A 135 5.07 -16.88 7.97
N LYS A 136 5.94 -17.56 7.21
CA LYS A 136 6.40 -17.10 5.88
C LYS A 136 5.27 -16.90 4.86
N SER A 137 4.13 -17.55 5.06
CA SER A 137 2.93 -17.41 4.23
C SER A 137 2.00 -16.28 4.67
N ASP A 138 2.21 -15.71 5.85
CA ASP A 138 1.36 -14.65 6.38
C ASP A 138 1.80 -13.33 5.78
N THR A 139 1.16 -12.96 4.67
CA THR A 139 1.41 -11.67 4.02
C THR A 139 0.21 -10.75 4.10
N LEU A 140 0.42 -9.46 3.85
CA LEU A 140 -0.67 -8.49 3.78
C LEU A 140 -1.62 -8.86 2.63
N ARG A 141 -1.10 -9.29 1.47
CA ARG A 141 -1.95 -9.74 0.36
C ARG A 141 -2.85 -10.91 0.76
N ALA A 142 -2.30 -11.94 1.44
CA ALA A 142 -3.09 -13.06 1.95
C ALA A 142 -4.14 -12.60 2.98
N ARG A 143 -3.74 -11.71 3.90
CA ARG A 143 -4.65 -11.11 4.90
C ARG A 143 -5.79 -10.34 4.24
N LEU A 144 -5.50 -9.53 3.21
CA LEU A 144 -6.50 -8.76 2.47
C LEU A 144 -7.46 -9.67 1.70
N ALA A 145 -6.99 -10.80 1.16
CA ALA A 145 -7.85 -11.79 0.51
C ALA A 145 -8.89 -12.38 1.50
N VAL A 146 -8.49 -12.63 2.75
CA VAL A 146 -9.41 -13.07 3.82
C VAL A 146 -10.48 -12.01 4.09
N TYR A 147 -10.10 -10.73 4.26
CA TYR A 147 -11.07 -9.64 4.45
C TYR A 147 -11.95 -9.41 3.22
N ALA A 148 -11.42 -9.63 2.02
CA ALA A 148 -12.16 -9.62 0.78
C ALA A 148 -13.02 -10.88 0.59
N GLY A 149 -13.02 -11.85 1.52
CA GLY A 149 -13.79 -13.09 1.51
C GLY A 149 -13.47 -14.00 0.33
N GLN A 150 -12.19 -14.14 0.01
CA GLN A 150 -11.61 -14.96 -1.06
C GLN A 150 -10.73 -16.11 -0.51
N GLY A 151 -10.81 -16.37 0.80
CA GLY A 151 -10.05 -17.41 1.50
C GLY A 151 -10.82 -18.71 1.67
#